data_AF-A0A2J6X2C6-F1
#
_entry.id   AF-A0A2J6X2C6-F1
#
_cell.length_a   1.000
_cell.length_b   1.000
_cell.length_c   1.000
_cell.angle_alpha   90.00
_cell.angle_beta   90.00
_cell.angle_gamma   90.00
#
_symmetry.space_group_name_H-M   'P 1'
#
loop_
_entity.id
_entity.type
_entity.pdbx_description
1 polymer ?
#
loop_
_entity_poly.entity_id
_entity_poly.type
_entity_poly.pdbx_seq_one_letter_code
_entity_poly.pdbx_strand_id
1 'polypeptide(L)'
;MHQRNRSNPNSDQRAVSMLPTLVMMARRPEPGRVKTRLCPPLTATQAASLYELFLRDLVAMMRTVSNTRSLIAYAPTDAAEYFAALAPDIARRPQVGR
;
A
#
# COMPACT_ATOMS: atom_id res chain seq x y z
N MET A 1 -32.52 -22.00 -47.86
CA MET A 1 -31.61 -23.08 -47.39
C MET A 1 -30.30 -22.43 -46.94
N HIS A 2 -30.06 -22.40 -45.61
CA HIS A 2 -28.75 -22.24 -44.93
C HIS A 2 -28.01 -20.88 -45.10
N GLN A 3 -27.47 -20.20 -44.09
CA GLN A 3 -27.30 -20.46 -42.65
C GLN A 3 -26.99 -19.13 -41.93
N ARG A 4 -27.27 -19.15 -40.62
CA ARG A 4 -27.06 -18.13 -39.60
C ARG A 4 -25.57 -17.85 -39.33
N ASN A 5 -25.27 -16.59 -39.05
CA ASN A 5 -24.50 -16.08 -37.91
C ASN A 5 -23.28 -16.88 -37.41
N ARG A 6 -22.09 -16.28 -37.48
CA ARG A 6 -21.04 -16.45 -36.46
C ARG A 6 -20.41 -15.10 -36.14
N SER A 7 -21.10 -14.35 -35.28
CA SER A 7 -20.46 -13.44 -34.34
C SER A 7 -19.28 -14.17 -33.66
N ASN A 8 -18.09 -13.60 -33.82
CA ASN A 8 -16.86 -14.13 -33.25
C ASN A 8 -16.89 -13.93 -31.71
N PRO A 9 -16.92 -14.97 -30.87
CA PRO A 9 -17.13 -14.82 -29.43
C PRO A 9 -15.83 -14.61 -28.64
N ASN A 10 -14.74 -14.15 -29.27
CA ASN A 10 -13.41 -14.29 -28.68
C ASN A 10 -12.54 -13.01 -28.60
N SER A 11 -13.14 -11.82 -28.68
CA SER A 11 -12.40 -10.56 -28.47
C SER A 11 -12.39 -10.07 -27.01
N ASP A 12 -13.10 -10.74 -26.10
CA ASP A 12 -13.37 -10.20 -24.75
C ASP A 12 -12.71 -10.99 -23.60
N GLN A 13 -11.89 -12.00 -23.90
CA GLN A 13 -11.36 -12.93 -22.88
C GLN A 13 -9.90 -12.70 -22.43
N ARG A 14 -9.29 -11.53 -22.70
CA ARG A 14 -7.89 -11.26 -22.28
C ARG A 14 -7.59 -9.90 -21.67
N ALA A 15 -8.59 -9.15 -21.22
CA ALA A 15 -8.34 -8.14 -20.20
C ALA A 15 -8.76 -8.76 -18.85
N VAL A 16 -7.87 -9.53 -18.22
CA VAL A 16 -7.94 -9.61 -16.75
C VAL A 16 -7.83 -8.15 -16.33
N SER A 17 -8.92 -7.54 -15.87
CA SER A 17 -8.96 -6.15 -15.45
C SER A 17 -8.11 -6.04 -14.20
N MET A 18 -6.79 -5.94 -14.39
CA MET A 18 -5.88 -5.76 -13.29
C MET A 18 -6.00 -4.31 -12.88
N LEU A 19 -6.87 -4.06 -11.90
CA LEU A 19 -6.90 -2.79 -11.21
C LEU A 19 -5.46 -2.41 -10.83
N PRO A 20 -5.03 -1.16 -11.15
CA PRO A 20 -3.71 -0.69 -10.76
C PRO A 20 -3.51 -0.82 -9.24
N THR A 21 -2.27 -1.04 -8.80
CA THR A 21 -1.96 -1.20 -7.38
C THR A 21 -1.33 0.09 -6.84
N LEU A 22 -1.96 0.69 -5.84
CA LEU A 22 -1.43 1.80 -5.06
C LEU A 22 -0.57 1.24 -3.92
N VAL A 23 0.73 1.53 -3.96
CA VAL A 23 1.69 1.01 -2.97
C VAL A 23 2.14 2.12 -2.04
N MET A 24 1.89 1.96 -0.73
CA MET A 24 2.52 2.77 0.31
C MET A 24 3.82 2.09 0.75
N MET A 25 4.94 2.80 0.58
CA MET A 25 6.22 2.40 1.16
C MET A 25 6.29 2.94 2.59
N ALA A 26 6.36 2.07 3.59
CA ALA A 26 6.33 2.44 4.99
C ALA A 26 7.45 1.78 5.80
N ARG A 27 7.88 2.45 6.88
CA ARG A 27 8.79 1.88 7.88
C ARG A 27 8.08 1.86 9.23
N ARG A 28 8.31 0.86 10.09
CA ARG A 28 7.78 0.87 11.46
C ARG A 28 8.29 2.14 12.18
N PRO A 29 7.41 2.94 12.81
CA PRO A 29 7.84 4.13 13.54
C PRO A 29 8.69 3.75 14.75
N GLU A 30 9.98 4.04 14.65
CA GLU A 30 10.95 3.83 15.73
C GLU A 30 11.78 5.11 15.90
N PRO A 31 11.92 5.63 17.13
CA PRO A 31 12.76 6.80 17.40
C PRO A 31 14.15 6.65 16.78
N GLY A 32 14.60 7.66 16.03
CA GLY A 32 15.92 7.69 15.39
C GLY A 32 16.05 6.81 14.13
N ARG A 33 15.00 6.08 13.74
CA ARG A 33 14.98 5.26 12.50
C ARG A 33 14.10 5.81 11.40
N VAL A 34 13.20 6.73 11.75
CA VAL A 34 12.26 7.36 10.82
C VAL A 34 12.37 8.88 10.92
N LYS A 35 12.20 9.56 9.78
CA LYS A 35 12.13 11.03 9.70
C LYS A 35 13.27 11.75 10.45
N THR A 36 14.49 11.20 10.40
CA THR A 36 15.66 11.75 11.11
C THR A 36 16.03 13.17 10.68
N ARG A 37 15.69 13.58 9.46
CA ARG A 37 15.86 14.96 9.00
C ARG A 37 14.95 15.98 9.71
N LEU A 38 13.94 15.54 10.46
CA LEU A 38 13.11 16.40 11.32
C LEU A 38 13.76 16.65 12.70
N CYS A 39 14.91 16.03 12.97
CA CYS A 39 15.65 16.14 14.22
C CYS A 39 17.01 16.81 13.97
N PRO A 40 17.25 18.06 14.42
CA PRO A 40 16.31 19.01 15.06
C PRO A 40 15.33 19.65 14.05
N PRO A 41 14.19 20.24 14.49
CA PRO A 41 13.83 20.66 15.87
C PRO A 41 13.12 19.61 16.74
N LEU A 42 12.67 18.49 16.18
CA LEU A 42 11.96 17.46 16.96
C LEU A 42 12.96 16.53 17.68
N THR A 43 12.55 15.98 18.83
CA THR A 43 13.22 14.81 19.40
C THR A 43 12.96 13.57 18.54
N ALA A 44 13.81 12.55 18.66
CA ALA A 44 13.64 11.28 17.96
C ALA A 44 12.25 10.64 18.23
N THR A 45 11.75 10.75 19.46
CA THR A 45 10.42 10.26 19.85
C THR A 45 9.32 11.07 19.19
N GLN A 46 9.41 12.41 19.21
CA GLN A 46 8.43 13.28 18.55
C GLN A 46 8.36 13.02 17.04
N ALA A 47 9.51 12.83 16.38
CA ALA A 47 9.54 12.50 14.95
C ALA A 47 8.90 11.13 14.64
N ALA A 48 9.11 10.13 15.50
CA ALA A 48 8.45 8.83 15.37
C ALA A 48 6.94 8.92 15.58
N SER A 49 6.48 9.62 16.62
CA SER A 49 5.05 9.84 16.89
C SER A 49 4.36 10.62 15.77
N LEU A 50 5.00 11.66 15.24
CA LEU A 50 4.49 12.41 14.09
C LEU A 50 4.40 11.52 12.84
N TYR A 51 5.41 10.68 12.61
CA TYR A 51 5.37 9.75 11.48
C TYR A 51 4.27 8.70 11.61
N GLU A 52 3.98 8.23 12.82
CA GLU A 52 2.85 7.34 13.09
C GLU A 52 1.51 7.97 12.70
N LEU A 53 1.32 9.27 12.98
CA LEU A 53 0.14 10.02 12.52
C LEU A 53 0.09 10.09 10.98
N PHE A 54 1.21 10.39 10.33
CA PHE A 54 1.26 10.39 8.86
C PHE A 54 0.88 9.03 8.26
N LEU A 55 1.28 7.93 8.87
CA LEU A 55 0.90 6.59 8.40
C LEU A 55 -0.62 6.38 8.50
N ARG A 56 -1.26 6.82 9.60
CA ARG A 56 -2.73 6.75 9.75
C ARG A 56 -3.43 7.58 8.68
N ASP A 57 -2.95 8.81 8.44
CA ASP A 57 -3.53 9.71 7.44
C ASP A 57 -3.39 9.14 6.03
N LEU A 58 -2.22 8.57 5.71
CA LEU A 58 -1.99 7.91 4.42
C LEU A 58 -2.88 6.69 4.24
N VAL A 59 -3.10 5.88 5.28
CA VAL A 59 -4.04 4.74 5.21
C VAL A 59 -5.47 5.25 4.96
N ALA A 60 -5.90 6.30 5.65
CA ALA A 60 -7.20 6.91 5.41
C ALA A 60 -7.32 7.43 3.97
N MET A 61 -6.28 8.07 3.44
CA MET A 61 -6.23 8.56 2.06
C MET A 61 -6.24 7.42 1.03
N MET A 62 -5.51 6.33 1.27
CA MET A 62 -5.52 5.17 0.36
C MET A 62 -6.93 4.59 0.21
N ARG A 63 -7.72 4.57 1.28
CA ARG A 63 -9.11 4.06 1.26
C ARG A 63 -10.06 4.91 0.41
N THR A 64 -9.72 6.16 0.10
CA THR A 64 -10.55 7.02 -0.76
C THR A 64 -10.25 6.86 -2.25
N VAL A 65 -9.15 6.18 -2.61
CA VAL A 65 -8.73 5.99 -4.00
C VAL A 65 -9.46 4.79 -4.62
N SER A 66 -10.50 5.07 -5.38
CA SER A 66 -11.29 4.05 -6.10
C SER A 66 -10.52 3.43 -7.27
N ASN A 67 -10.99 2.27 -7.73
CA ASN A 67 -10.42 1.53 -8.88
C ASN A 67 -8.93 1.15 -8.70
N THR A 68 -8.47 0.99 -7.46
CA THR A 68 -7.11 0.52 -7.15
C THR A 68 -7.14 -0.64 -6.16
N ARG A 69 -6.08 -1.45 -6.16
CA ARG A 69 -5.75 -2.33 -5.04
C ARG A 69 -4.74 -1.61 -4.15
N SER A 70 -4.96 -1.59 -2.85
CA SER A 70 -4.01 -1.00 -1.90
C SER A 70 -3.02 -2.05 -1.39
N LEU A 71 -1.75 -1.67 -1.30
CA LEU A 71 -0.68 -2.48 -0.73
C LEU A 71 0.22 -1.62 0.16
N ILE A 72 0.55 -2.12 1.35
CA ILE A 72 1.62 -1.57 2.19
C ILE A 72 2.87 -2.42 2.02
N ALA A 73 3.89 -1.85 1.40
CA ALA A 73 5.23 -2.40 1.40
C ALA A 73 5.96 -1.88 2.65
N TYR A 74 6.29 -2.74 3.61
CA TYR A 74 6.80 -2.32 4.92
C TYR A 74 8.24 -2.76 5.21
N ALA A 75 8.94 -1.98 6.04
CA ALA A 75 10.21 -2.35 6.67
C ALA A 75 10.18 -2.07 8.17
N PRO A 76 10.98 -2.74 9.02
CA PRO A 76 11.73 -3.97 8.74
C PRO A 76 10.83 -5.18 8.46
N THR A 77 11.42 -6.31 8.06
CA THR A 77 10.70 -7.53 7.61
C THR A 77 9.85 -8.18 8.71
N ASP A 78 10.18 -7.93 9.98
CA ASP A 78 9.46 -8.39 11.17
C ASP A 78 8.31 -7.45 11.60
N ALA A 79 8.11 -6.31 10.92
CA ALA A 79 7.06 -5.34 11.26
C ALA A 79 5.64 -5.75 10.80
N ALA A 80 5.44 -7.01 10.41
CA ALA A 80 4.19 -7.49 9.81
C ALA A 80 2.96 -7.26 10.69
N GLU A 81 3.09 -7.46 12.00
CA GLU A 81 1.99 -7.30 12.97
C GLU A 81 1.60 -5.83 13.17
N TYR A 82 2.59 -4.95 13.27
CA TYR A 82 2.36 -3.51 13.39
C TYR A 82 1.49 -2.99 12.22
N PHE A 83 1.85 -3.36 10.99
CA PHE A 83 1.09 -2.94 9.80
C PHE A 83 -0.25 -3.67 9.66
N ALA A 84 -0.39 -4.87 10.21
CA ALA A 84 -1.70 -5.55 10.29
C ALA A 84 -2.66 -4.81 11.24
N ALA A 85 -2.16 -4.30 12.36
CA ALA A 85 -2.96 -3.50 13.30
C ALA A 85 -3.30 -2.11 12.72
N LEU A 86 -2.36 -1.49 11.99
CA LEU A 86 -2.56 -0.18 11.37
C LEU A 86 -3.63 -0.19 10.26
N ALA A 87 -3.62 -1.22 9.41
CA ALA A 87 -4.51 -1.33 8.25
C ALA A 87 -4.90 -2.80 8.00
N PRO A 88 -5.84 -3.37 8.77
CA PRO A 88 -6.21 -4.79 8.68
C PRO A 88 -6.84 -5.17 7.33
N ASP A 89 -7.41 -4.18 6.64
CA ASP A 89 -8.08 -4.28 5.35
C ASP A 89 -7.13 -4.13 4.13
N ILE A 90 -5.88 -3.71 4.34
CA ILE A 90 -4.92 -3.46 3.26
C ILE A 90 -3.90 -4.59 3.17
N ALA A 91 -3.66 -5.09 1.95
CA ALA A 91 -2.64 -6.10 1.71
C ALA A 91 -1.25 -5.59 2.14
N ARG A 92 -0.36 -6.49 2.59
CA ARG A 92 0.96 -6.11 3.09
C ARG A 92 2.08 -7.04 2.62
N ARG A 93 3.25 -6.47 2.34
CA ARG A 93 4.46 -7.19 1.91
C ARG A 93 5.72 -6.58 2.55
N PRO A 94 6.68 -7.40 3.02
CA PRO A 94 7.96 -6.87 3.49
C PRO A 94 8.78 -6.28 2.33
N GLN A 95 9.49 -5.18 2.59
CA GLN A 95 10.48 -4.59 1.70
C GLN A 95 11.79 -5.36 1.86
N VAL A 96 12.15 -6.13 0.84
CA VAL A 96 13.44 -6.81 0.73
C VAL A 96 14.29 -6.05 -0.28
N GLY A 97 15.40 -5.47 0.18
CA GLY A 97 16.42 -4.93 -0.71
C GLY A 97 17.11 -6.09 -1.43
N ARG A 98 17.38 -5.94 -2.73
CA ARG A 98 18.25 -6.85 -3.46
C ARG A 98 19.66 -6.28 -3.48
#